data_AF-A0A3B8VCF2-F1
#
_entry.id   AF-A0A3B8VCF2-F1
#
_cell.length_a   1.000
_cell.length_b   1.000
_cell.length_c   1.000
_cell.angle_alpha   90.00
_cell.angle_beta   90.00
_cell.angle_gamma   90.00
#
_symmetry.space_group_name_H-M   'P 1'
#
loop_
_entity.id
_entity.type
_entity.pdbx_description
1 polymer ?
#
loop_
_entity_poly.entity_id
_entity_poly.type
_entity_poly.pdbx_seq_one_letter_code
_entity_poly.pdbx_strand_id
1 'polypeptide(L)'
;MIWTVELAATLEDAPWPSTRQELIEWAERNGCPQQVIDNLYELDEEDDTPYESIEEIWPDYIMKEDFFHGEEDDGFDYDDV
;
A
#
# COMPACT_ATOMS: atom_id res chain seq x y z
N MET A 1 -4.54 12.01 1.30
CA MET A 1 -3.95 10.67 1.08
C MET A 1 -4.96 9.55 1.33
N ILE A 2 -5.16 8.65 0.37
CA ILE A 2 -6.04 7.46 0.51
C ILE A 2 -5.20 6.22 0.20
N TRP A 3 -4.75 5.51 1.23
CA TRP A 3 -4.02 4.26 1.07
C TRP A 3 -4.91 3.04 1.27
N THR A 4 -4.66 1.99 0.49
CA THR A 4 -5.23 0.66 0.69
C THR A 4 -4.12 -0.37 0.74
N VAL A 5 -4.43 -1.53 1.30
CA VAL A 5 -3.47 -2.63 1.44
C VAL A 5 -2.92 -3.07 0.08
N GLU A 6 -3.75 -3.02 -0.97
CA GLU A 6 -3.33 -3.32 -2.33
C GLU A 6 -2.35 -2.28 -2.88
N LEU A 7 -2.59 -0.99 -2.63
CA LEU A 7 -1.69 0.10 -3.05
C LEU A 7 -0.34 0.00 -2.35
N ALA A 8 -0.36 -0.24 -1.03
CA ALA A 8 0.84 -0.43 -0.24
C ALA A 8 1.62 -1.68 -0.67
N ALA A 9 0.94 -2.80 -0.95
CA ALA A 9 1.56 -4.02 -1.48
C ALA A 9 2.28 -3.79 -2.82
N THR A 10 1.81 -2.86 -3.67
CA THR A 10 2.57 -2.52 -4.88
C THR A 10 3.90 -1.82 -4.59
N LEU A 11 4.02 -1.09 -3.49
CA LEU A 11 5.25 -0.44 -3.07
C LEU A 11 6.15 -1.34 -2.21
N GLU A 12 5.65 -2.47 -1.68
CA GLU A 12 6.50 -3.46 -1.01
C GLU A 12 7.57 -4.06 -1.95
N ASP A 13 7.26 -4.16 -3.24
CA ASP A 13 8.19 -4.60 -4.29
C ASP A 13 9.19 -3.50 -4.74
N ALA A 14 9.07 -2.28 -4.20
CA ALA A 14 9.96 -1.16 -4.54
C ALA A 14 11.39 -1.37 -3.98
N PRO A 15 12.42 -0.77 -4.59
CA PRO A 15 13.81 -0.92 -4.16
C PRO A 15 14.11 -0.07 -2.92
N TRP A 16 13.75 -0.57 -1.75
CA TRP A 16 14.05 0.07 -0.47
C TRP A 16 15.53 -0.06 -0.06
N PRO A 17 16.11 0.94 0.63
CA PRO A 17 15.53 2.24 0.99
C PRO A 17 15.49 3.20 -0.22
N SER A 18 14.41 3.97 -0.37
CA SER A 18 14.18 4.88 -1.50
C SER A 18 13.52 6.18 -1.06
N THR A 19 13.88 7.28 -1.71
CA THR A 19 13.23 8.59 -1.48
C THR A 19 11.85 8.64 -2.12
N ARG A 20 10.98 9.59 -1.69
CA ARG A 20 9.64 9.75 -2.29
C ARG A 20 9.70 9.90 -3.82
N GLN A 21 10.72 10.58 -4.33
CA GLN A 21 10.88 10.85 -5.76
C GLN A 21 11.24 9.57 -6.52
N GLU A 22 12.15 8.75 -5.97
CA GLU A 22 12.50 7.44 -6.55
C GLU A 22 11.31 6.48 -6.54
N LEU A 23 10.48 6.50 -5.48
CA LEU A 23 9.26 5.70 -5.42
C LEU A 23 8.24 6.12 -6.48
N ILE A 24 8.08 7.43 -6.73
CA ILE A 24 7.21 7.95 -7.79
C ILE A 24 7.69 7.46 -9.16
N GLU A 25 8.99 7.63 -9.46
CA GLU A 25 9.56 7.18 -10.73
C GLU A 25 9.44 5.67 -10.91
N TRP A 26 9.64 4.90 -9.84
CA TRP A 26 9.44 3.45 -9.86
C TRP A 26 7.97 3.09 -10.10
N ALA A 27 7.04 3.74 -9.42
CA ALA A 27 5.60 3.52 -9.57
C ALA A 27 5.12 3.83 -11.00
N GLU A 28 5.57 4.94 -11.58
CA GLU A 28 5.28 5.29 -12.99
C GLU A 28 5.87 4.27 -13.97
N ARG A 29 7.10 3.80 -13.72
CA ARG A 29 7.78 2.85 -14.60
C ARG A 29 7.17 1.45 -14.56
N ASN A 30 6.72 1.00 -13.39
CA ASN A 30 6.09 -0.31 -13.21
C ASN A 30 4.60 -0.29 -13.59
N GLY A 31 4.03 0.90 -13.84
CA GLY A 31 2.62 1.05 -14.16
C GLY A 31 1.72 0.84 -12.95
N CYS A 32 2.17 1.27 -11.77
CA CYS A 32 1.36 1.26 -10.55
C CYS A 32 0.10 2.12 -10.73
N PRO A 33 -0.96 1.84 -9.94
CA PRO A 33 -2.17 2.64 -9.96
C PRO A 33 -1.88 4.14 -9.74
N GLN A 34 -2.55 5.02 -10.49
CA GLN A 34 -2.40 6.48 -10.34
C GLN A 34 -2.59 6.95 -8.90
N GLN A 35 -3.48 6.28 -8.14
CA GLN A 35 -3.68 6.57 -6.73
C GLN A 35 -2.39 6.43 -5.88
N VAL A 36 -1.50 5.48 -6.19
CA VAL A 36 -0.18 5.35 -5.52
C VAL A 36 0.67 6.58 -5.78
N ILE A 37 0.70 7.01 -7.04
CA ILE A 37 1.50 8.15 -7.50
C ILE A 37 0.98 9.45 -6.87
N ASP A 38 -0.33 9.71 -6.94
CA ASP A 38 -0.98 10.85 -6.29
C ASP A 38 -0.70 10.88 -4.78
N ASN A 39 -0.82 9.73 -4.11
CA ASN A 39 -0.50 9.63 -2.69
C ASN A 39 0.97 9.99 -2.43
N LEU A 40 1.92 9.42 -3.17
CA LEU A 40 3.35 9.75 -3.01
C LEU A 40 3.65 11.23 -3.29
N TYR A 41 2.93 11.87 -4.21
CA TYR A 41 3.02 13.32 -4.44
C TYR A 41 2.43 14.15 -3.30
N GLU A 42 1.44 13.62 -2.57
CA GLU A 42 0.91 14.25 -1.36
C GLU A 42 1.85 14.13 -0.14
N LEU A 43 2.91 13.31 -0.22
CA LEU A 43 3.95 13.28 0.83
C LEU A 43 4.74 14.58 0.84
N ASP A 44 5.08 15.02 2.04
CA ASP A 44 5.84 16.25 2.26
C ASP A 44 7.17 16.24 1.50
N GLU A 45 7.46 17.36 0.84
CA GLU A 45 8.66 17.53 0.00
C GLU A 45 9.94 17.69 0.78
N GLU A 46 9.84 18.01 2.06
CA GLU A 46 10.98 18.15 2.97
C GLU A 46 11.50 16.80 3.50
N ASP A 47 10.83 15.69 3.19
CA ASP A 47 11.31 14.34 3.51
C ASP A 47 12.33 13.88 2.45
N ASP A 48 13.52 14.46 2.51
CA ASP A 48 14.72 14.02 1.77
C ASP A 48 15.31 12.73 2.39
N THR A 49 14.68 12.24 3.46
CA THR A 49 15.05 10.97 4.09
C THR A 49 14.55 9.83 3.21
N PRO A 50 15.41 8.87 2.85
CA PRO A 50 14.93 7.67 2.18
C PRO A 50 14.10 6.88 3.18
N TYR A 51 12.88 6.49 2.79
CA TYR A 51 12.08 5.60 3.61
C TYR A 51 12.65 4.18 3.48
N GLU A 52 12.56 3.40 4.55
CA GLU A 52 12.99 2.02 4.61
C GLU A 52 11.88 1.05 4.17
N SER A 53 10.61 1.45 4.29
CA SER A 53 9.44 0.63 3.93
C SER A 53 8.14 1.45 3.85
N ILE A 54 7.10 0.85 3.27
CA ILE A 54 5.76 1.45 3.19
C ILE A 54 5.14 1.78 4.56
N GLU A 55 5.56 1.09 5.62
CA GLU A 55 5.13 1.35 7.00
C GLU A 55 5.55 2.75 7.50
N GLU A 56 6.64 3.32 6.99
CA GLU A 56 7.06 4.68 7.35
C GLU A 56 6.20 5.74 6.65
N ILE A 57 5.71 5.45 5.45
CA ILE A 57 4.80 6.29 4.68
C ILE A 57 3.37 6.16 5.22
N TRP A 58 2.96 4.93 5.55
CA TRP A 58 1.63 4.61 6.04
C TRP A 58 1.72 3.69 7.27
N PRO A 59 1.74 4.27 8.50
CA PRO A 59 1.88 3.49 9.73
C PRO A 59 0.68 2.62 10.06
N ASP A 60 -0.47 2.88 9.43
CA ASP A 60 -1.69 2.05 9.51
C ASP A 60 -1.71 0.95 8.43
N TYR A 61 -0.57 0.61 7.82
CA TYR A 61 -0.47 -0.55 6.93
C TYR A 61 -0.69 -1.84 7.72
N ILE A 62 -1.94 -2.30 7.74
CA ILE A 62 -2.29 -3.62 8.23
C ILE A 62 -1.82 -4.61 7.16
N MET A 63 -0.76 -5.39 7.46
CA MET A 63 -0.21 -6.38 6.52
C MET A 63 -1.31 -7.19 5.86
N LYS A 64 -1.17 -7.44 4.56
CA LYS A 64 -2.15 -8.15 3.73
C LYS A 64 -2.65 -9.49 4.32
N GLU A 65 -1.84 -10.15 5.14
CA GLU A 65 -2.21 -11.38 5.83
C GLU A 65 -3.34 -11.21 6.87
N ASP A 66 -3.58 -10.02 7.41
CA ASP A 66 -4.68 -9.75 8.35
C ASP A 66 -6.01 -9.43 7.64
N PHE A 67 -5.95 -8.98 6.38
CA PHE A 67 -7.14 -8.67 5.58
C PHE A 67 -7.86 -9.92 5.07
N PHE A 68 -7.12 -11.01 4.85
CA PHE A 68 -7.68 -12.28 4.35
C PHE A 68 -8.13 -13.25 5.45
N HIS A 69 -7.88 -12.96 6.74
CA HIS A 69 -8.33 -13.79 7.86
C HIS A 69 -9.75 -13.47 8.36
N GLY A 70 -10.53 -12.66 7.62
CA GLY A 70 -11.90 -12.27 7.97
C GLY A 70 -13.00 -12.84 7.07
N GLU A 71 -12.69 -13.53 5.97
CA GLU A 71 -13.68 -14.12 5.06
C GLU A 71 -13.58 -15.66 4.99
N GLU A 72 -13.37 -16.29 6.14
CA GLU A 72 -13.66 -17.72 6.28
C GLU A 72 -14.86 -17.87 7.24
N ASP A 73 -15.99 -18.29 6.66
CA ASP A 73 -17.21 -18.77 7.33
C ASP A 73 -18.30 -17.73 7.70
N ASP A 74 -18.90 -17.10 6.70
CA ASP A 74 -20.36 -16.85 6.76
C ASP A 74 -21.04 -18.01 6.03
N GLY A 75 -21.03 -19.18 6.68
CA GLY A 75 -21.88 -20.30 6.33
C GLY A 75 -23.33 -19.91 6.57
N PHE A 76 -23.94 -19.17 5.64
CA PHE A 76 -25.40 -19.09 5.53
C PHE A 76 -25.92 -20.52 5.32
N ASP A 77 -26.33 -21.16 6.41
CA ASP A 77 -27.01 -22.45 6.41
C ASP A 77 -28.36 -22.29 5.69
N TYR A 78 -28.41 -22.70 4.42
CA TYR A 78 -29.61 -22.70 3.58
C TYR A 78 -30.55 -23.87 3.92
N ASP A 79 -30.56 -24.41 5.15
CA ASP A 79 -31.30 -25.63 5.49
C ASP A 79 -32.40 -25.49 6.56
N ASP A 80 -32.94 -24.28 6.79
CA ASP A 80 -34.20 -24.12 7.56
C ASP A 80 -35.33 -23.54 6.69
N VAL A 81 -35.88 -24.39 5.80
CA VAL A 81 -37.18 -24.19 5.13
C VAL A 81 -38.05 -25.44 5.21
#